data_AF-A0A8H6FTU7-F1
#
_entry.id   AF-A0A8H6FTU7-F1
#
_cell.length_a   1.000
_cell.length_b   1.000
_cell.length_c   1.000
_cell.angle_alpha   90.00
_cell.angle_beta   90.00
_cell.angle_gamma   90.00
#
_symmetry.space_group_name_H-M   'P 1'
#
loop_
_entity.id
_entity.type
_entity.pdbx_description
1 polymer ?
#
loop_
_entity_poly.entity_id
_entity_poly.type
_entity_poly.pdbx_seq_one_letter_code
_entity_poly.pdbx_strand_id
1 'polypeptide(L)'
;MDSLNPSLSASDPKAALMRQVQQEAAINNARQLISKMNSHCFEKCIPTPGSSLSSREEKCFTTCMEKYMAAWNTVSRQYIGRIQKTAGGGAGSGGDMGEFGI
;
A
#
# COMPACT_ATOMS: atom_id res chain seq x y z
N MET A 1 15.84 -41.67 -31.37
CA MET A 1 15.70 -40.31 -31.93
C MET A 1 14.68 -39.62 -31.05
N ASP A 2 15.17 -39.09 -29.94
CA ASP A 2 14.40 -38.55 -28.83
C ASP A 2 14.04 -37.09 -29.13
N SER A 3 12.82 -36.87 -29.59
CA SER A 3 12.25 -35.54 -29.76
C SER A 3 11.89 -34.99 -28.39
N LEU A 4 12.85 -34.32 -27.75
CA LEU A 4 12.68 -33.61 -26.49
C LEU A 4 11.72 -32.42 -26.69
N ASN A 5 10.53 -32.58 -26.12
CA ASN A 5 9.68 -31.56 -25.53
C ASN A 5 10.40 -30.22 -25.26
N PRO A 6 10.08 -29.12 -25.96
CA PRO A 6 10.49 -27.78 -25.53
C PRO A 6 9.60 -27.42 -24.33
N SER A 7 9.98 -27.99 -23.19
CA SER A 7 9.52 -27.60 -21.87
C SER A 7 9.48 -26.08 -21.79
N LEU A 8 8.27 -25.57 -21.55
CA LEU A 8 7.99 -24.51 -20.59
C LEU A 8 9.06 -23.42 -20.56
N SER A 9 8.78 -22.31 -21.24
CA SER A 9 9.46 -21.02 -21.07
C SER A 9 9.72 -20.76 -19.60
N ALA A 10 10.93 -21.16 -19.16
CA ALA A 10 11.39 -20.96 -17.81
C ALA A 10 11.37 -19.45 -17.59
N SER A 11 10.62 -19.04 -16.57
CA SER A 11 10.56 -17.67 -16.11
C SER A 11 11.98 -17.12 -16.04
N ASP A 12 12.27 -15.99 -16.70
CA ASP A 12 13.53 -15.28 -16.49
C ASP A 12 13.73 -15.12 -14.96
N PRO A 13 14.76 -15.74 -14.36
CA PRO A 13 14.96 -15.71 -12.91
C PRO A 13 15.01 -14.29 -12.36
N LYS A 14 15.49 -13.32 -13.17
CA LYS A 14 15.47 -11.90 -12.82
C LYS A 14 14.05 -11.35 -12.74
N ALA A 15 13.19 -11.68 -13.70
CA ALA A 15 11.78 -11.27 -13.69
C ALA A 15 11.02 -11.88 -12.51
N ALA A 16 11.30 -13.13 -12.15
CA ALA A 16 10.73 -13.77 -10.97
C ALA A 16 11.15 -13.07 -9.67
N LEU A 17 12.45 -12.78 -9.52
CA LEU A 17 12.97 -12.05 -8.36
C LEU A 17 12.39 -10.63 -8.25
N MET A 18 12.30 -9.90 -9.36
CA MET A 18 11.74 -8.54 -9.36
C MET A 18 10.27 -8.52 -8.91
N ARG A 19 9.46 -9.51 -9.35
CA ARG A 19 8.08 -9.65 -8.88
C ARG A 19 8.00 -9.92 -7.38
N GLN A 20 8.87 -10.79 -6.86
CA GLN A 20 8.94 -11.04 -5.43
C GLN A 20 9.27 -9.77 -4.64
N VAL A 21 10.30 -9.03 -5.07
CA VAL A 21 10.69 -7.77 -4.43
C VAL A 21 9.56 -6.74 -4.44
N GLN A 22 8.83 -6.61 -5.56
CA GLN A 22 7.68 -5.72 -5.65
C GLN A 22 6.56 -6.11 -4.68
N GLN A 23 6.27 -7.40 -4.56
CA GLN A 23 5.25 -7.89 -3.64
C GLN A 23 5.64 -7.65 -2.18
N GLU A 24 6.90 -7.91 -1.82
CA GLU A 24 7.43 -7.62 -0.48
C GLU A 24 7.36 -6.11 -0.17
N ALA A 25 7.69 -5.27 -1.15
CA ALA A 25 7.58 -3.81 -1.01
C ALA A 25 6.13 -3.37 -0.75
N ALA A 26 5.15 -3.90 -1.49
CA ALA A 26 3.74 -3.61 -1.28
C ALA A 26 3.28 -3.99 0.13
N ILE A 27 3.61 -5.21 0.58
CA ILE A 27 3.27 -5.70 1.93
C ILE A 27 3.90 -4.81 3.01
N ASN A 28 5.17 -4.43 2.84
CA ASN A 28 5.87 -3.57 3.79
C ASN A 28 5.29 -2.16 3.85
N ASN A 29 4.88 -1.59 2.71
CA ASN A 29 4.20 -0.30 2.66
C ASN A 29 2.85 -0.34 3.39
N ALA A 30 2.05 -1.39 3.17
CA ALA A 30 0.78 -1.58 3.87
C ALA A 30 0.97 -1.71 5.39
N ARG A 31 1.97 -2.49 5.84
CA ARG A 31 2.33 -2.61 7.27
C ARG A 31 2.69 -1.26 7.88
N GLN A 32 3.48 -0.44 7.18
CA GLN A 32 3.85 0.89 7.66
C GLN A 32 2.63 1.82 7.78
N LEU A 33 1.71 1.77 6.81
CA LEU A 33 0.47 2.54 6.85
C LEU A 33 -0.38 2.15 8.07
N ILE A 34 -0.58 0.85 8.28
CA ILE A 34 -1.33 0.31 9.42
C ILE A 34 -0.68 0.73 10.74
N SER A 35 0.64 0.59 10.86
CA SER A 35 1.37 0.99 12.07
C SER A 35 1.19 2.47 12.39
N LYS A 36 1.31 3.35 11.39
CA LYS A 36 1.14 4.81 11.58
C LYS A 36 -0.30 5.17 11.94
N MET A 37 -1.27 4.58 11.25
CA MET A 37 -2.69 4.78 11.54
C MET A 37 -3.03 4.32 12.96
N ASN A 38 -2.54 3.15 13.37
CA ASN A 38 -2.75 2.61 14.70
C ASN A 38 -2.19 3.54 15.78
N SER A 39 -0.93 3.98 15.66
CA SER A 39 -0.34 4.92 16.61
C SER A 39 -1.11 6.25 16.67
N HIS A 40 -1.49 6.80 15.51
CA HIS A 40 -2.24 8.06 15.45
C HIS A 40 -3.62 7.95 16.11
N CYS A 41 -4.41 6.94 15.74
CA CYS A 41 -5.75 6.77 16.28
C CYS A 41 -5.74 6.37 17.74
N PHE A 42 -4.74 5.60 18.19
CA PHE A 42 -4.56 5.28 19.61
C PHE A 42 -4.32 6.55 20.44
N GLU A 43 -3.38 7.40 20.03
CA GLU A 43 -3.08 8.67 20.72
C GLU A 43 -4.30 9.60 20.80
N LYS A 44 -5.13 9.64 19.76
CA LYS A 44 -6.30 10.52 19.70
C LYS A 44 -7.54 9.98 20.42
N CYS A 45 -7.71 8.65 20.44
CA CYS A 45 -8.96 8.06 20.90
C CYS A 45 -8.88 7.36 22.25
N ILE A 46 -7.68 6.98 22.74
CA ILE A 46 -7.51 6.18 23.96
C ILE A 46 -6.84 7.02 25.06
N PRO A 47 -7.61 7.83 25.84
CA PRO A 47 -7.05 8.68 26.88
C PRO A 47 -6.56 7.90 28.10
N THR A 48 -7.18 6.75 28.39
CA THR A 48 -6.85 5.90 29.54
C THR A 48 -6.72 4.46 29.06
N PRO A 49 -5.50 3.98 28.73
CA PRO A 49 -5.30 2.62 28.27
C PRO A 49 -5.78 1.60 29.31
N GLY A 50 -6.53 0.60 28.85
CA GLY A 50 -7.06 -0.48 29.68
C GLY A 50 -7.07 -1.81 28.92
N SER A 51 -7.59 -2.86 29.56
CA SER A 51 -7.72 -4.20 28.95
C SER A 51 -8.79 -4.30 27.86
N SER A 52 -9.65 -3.29 27.74
CA SER A 52 -10.76 -3.24 26.80
C SER A 52 -11.04 -1.80 26.38
N LEU A 53 -11.59 -1.63 25.19
CA LEU A 53 -12.09 -0.34 24.73
C LEU A 53 -13.51 -0.13 25.26
N SER A 54 -13.79 1.08 25.75
CA SER A 54 -15.16 1.52 25.98
C SER A 54 -15.88 1.75 24.63
N SER A 55 -17.21 1.71 24.61
CA SER A 55 -17.99 1.96 23.39
C SER A 55 -17.71 3.34 22.77
N ARG A 56 -17.28 4.32 23.58
CA ARG A 56 -16.86 5.65 23.10
C ARG A 56 -15.52 5.58 22.38
N GLU A 57 -14.56 4.86 22.95
CA GLU A 57 -13.23 4.65 22.37
C GLU A 57 -13.32 3.86 21.07
N GLU A 58 -14.11 2.78 21.03
CA GLU A 58 -14.37 2.01 19.81
C GLU A 58 -14.94 2.89 18.70
N LYS A 59 -15.99 3.67 19.01
CA LYS A 59 -16.60 4.59 18.03
C LYS A 59 -15.61 5.64 17.53
N CYS A 60 -14.82 6.23 18.43
CA CYS A 60 -13.76 7.17 18.06
C CYS A 60 -12.75 6.52 17.13
N PHE A 61 -12.28 5.33 17.47
CA PHE A 61 -11.25 4.62 16.72
C PHE A 61 -11.72 4.27 15.31
N THR A 62 -12.94 3.74 15.16
CA THR A 62 -13.57 3.48 13.85
C THR A 62 -13.65 4.75 13.00
N THR A 63 -14.17 5.84 13.56
CA THR A 63 -14.25 7.13 12.86
C THR A 63 -12.86 7.69 12.51
N CYS A 64 -11.88 7.50 13.39
CA CYS A 64 -10.50 7.93 13.16
C CYS A 64 -9.89 7.20 11.96
N MET A 65 -10.00 5.88 11.90
CA MET A 65 -9.45 5.08 10.81
C MET A 65 -10.08 5.44 9.46
N GLU A 66 -11.41 5.58 9.41
CA GLU A 66 -12.13 6.02 8.20
C GLU A 66 -11.62 7.36 7.69
N LYS A 67 -11.49 8.35 8.58
CA LYS A 67 -10.99 9.69 8.23
C LYS A 67 -9.51 9.65 7.82
N TYR A 68 -8.69 8.87 8.52
CA TYR A 68 -7.27 8.72 8.23
C TYR A 68 -7.07 8.13 6.84
N MET A 69 -7.79 7.07 6.49
CA MET A 69 -7.73 6.45 5.16
C MET A 69 -8.25 7.39 4.07
N ALA A 70 -9.34 8.11 4.32
CA ALA A 70 -9.85 9.11 3.37
C ALA A 70 -8.83 10.23 3.09
N ALA A 71 -8.16 10.73 4.14
CA ALA A 71 -7.10 11.72 4.03
C ALA A 71 -5.89 11.15 3.29
N TRP A 72 -5.42 9.95 3.67
CA TRP A 72 -4.30 9.27 3.04
C TRP A 72 -4.53 9.07 1.54
N ASN A 73 -5.72 8.58 1.15
CA ASN A 73 -6.10 8.38 -0.25
C ASN A 73 -6.05 9.68 -1.06
N THR A 74 -6.54 10.77 -0.47
CA THR A 74 -6.55 12.09 -1.11
C THR A 74 -5.13 12.62 -1.30
N VAL A 75 -4.31 12.57 -0.25
CA VAL A 75 -2.91 13.02 -0.29
C VAL A 75 -2.09 12.15 -1.26
N SER A 76 -2.26 10.83 -1.22
CA SER A 76 -1.57 9.87 -2.08
C SER A 76 -1.78 10.18 -3.56
N ARG A 77 -3.04 10.34 -4.00
CA ARG A 77 -3.36 10.71 -5.38
C ARG A 77 -2.72 12.02 -5.82
N GLN A 78 -2.78 13.05 -4.98
CA GLN A 78 -2.19 14.35 -5.28
C GLN A 78 -0.67 14.28 -5.36
N TYR A 79 -0.04 13.54 -4.46
CA TYR A 79 1.40 13.36 -4.39
C TYR A 79 1.94 12.61 -5.62
N ILE A 80 1.31 11.49 -6.00
CA ILE A 80 1.68 10.73 -7.21
C ILE A 80 1.50 11.61 -8.46
N GLY A 81 0.37 12.32 -8.57
CA GLY A 81 0.12 13.23 -9.68
C GLY A 81 1.14 14.37 -9.77
N ARG A 82 1.73 14.80 -8.65
CA ARG A 82 2.85 15.75 -8.63
C ARG A 82 4.14 15.11 -9.10
N ILE A 83 4.48 13.92 -8.58
CA ILE A 83 5.71 13.20 -8.96
C ILE A 83 5.75 12.96 -10.47
N GLN A 84 4.65 12.48 -11.06
CA GLN A 84 4.58 12.24 -12.51
C GLN A 84 4.84 13.52 -13.32
N LYS A 85 4.31 14.67 -12.87
CA LYS A 85 4.55 15.97 -13.52
C LYS A 85 5.99 16.46 -13.36
N THR A 86 6.62 16.20 -12.22
CA THR A 86 8.01 16.60 -11.96
C THR A 86 9.04 15.63 -12.54
N ALA A 87 8.67 14.35 -12.71
CA ALA A 87 9.53 13.29 -13.21
C ALA A 87 9.57 13.21 -14.75
N GLY A 88 8.73 13.96 -15.47
CA GLY A 88 8.60 13.82 -16.91
C GLY A 88 8.04 15.03 -17.65
N GLY A 89 8.93 15.96 -18.01
CA GLY A 89 8.92 16.52 -19.37
C GLY A 89 9.29 15.45 -20.42
N GLY A 90 8.57 14.33 -20.42
CA GLY A 90 8.82 13.15 -21.23
C GLY A 90 7.54 12.33 -21.33
N ALA A 91 6.92 12.41 -22.50
CA ALA A 91 5.68 11.73 -22.84
C ALA A 91 5.78 10.20 -22.68
N GLY A 92 4.72 9.57 -22.15
CA GLY A 92 4.56 8.13 -22.15
C GLY A 92 3.34 7.70 -21.35
N SER A 93 2.28 7.26 -22.07
CA SER A 93 1.07 6.54 -21.65
C SER A 93 0.73 6.50 -20.15
N GLY A 94 -0.40 7.03 -19.70
CA GLY A 94 -1.67 6.40 -20.04
C GLY A 94 -1.71 4.96 -19.52
N GLY A 95 -1.44 4.77 -18.23
CA GLY A 95 -1.47 3.48 -17.56
C GLY A 95 -2.05 3.67 -16.19
N ASP A 96 -3.25 3.12 -16.02
CA ASP A 96 -3.96 2.88 -14.77
C ASP A 96 -2.97 2.55 -13.61
N MET A 97 -2.70 3.53 -12.76
CA MET A 97 -2.04 3.33 -11.46
C MET A 97 -3.09 3.52 -10.38
N GLY A 98 -4.18 2.76 -10.53
CA GLY A 98 -5.20 2.57 -9.52
C GLY A 98 -4.83 1.52 -8.49
N GLU A 99 -3.55 1.20 -8.26
CA GLU A 99 -3.20 0.16 -7.30
C GLU A 99 -1.77 0.36 -6.77
N PHE A 100 -1.60 1.33 -5.87
CA PHE A 100 -0.55 1.17 -4.87
C PHE A 100 -0.99 0.08 -3.89
N GLY A 101 -0.90 -1.17 -4.34
CA GLY A 101 -0.86 -2.42 -3.57
C GLY A 101 -1.49 -2.40 -2.19
N ILE A 102 -2.80 -2.18 -2.16
CA ILE A 102 -3.70 -2.81 -1.19
C ILE A 102 -4.66 -3.65 -2.00
#